data_AF-X0SC02-F1
#
_entry.id   AF-X0SC02-F1
#
_cell.length_a   1.000
_cell.length_b   1.000
_cell.length_c   1.000
_cell.angle_alpha   90.00
_cell.angle_beta   90.00
_cell.angle_gamma   90.00
#
_symmetry.space_group_name_H-M   'P 1'
#
loop_
_entity.id
_entity.type
_entity.pdbx_description
1 polymer ?
#
loop_
_entity_poly.entity_id
_entity_poly.type
_entity_poly.pdbx_seq_one_letter_code
_entity_poly.pdbx_strand_id
1 'polypeptide(L)'
;RKAELLYRHRAFRGKPVNDEVKALQLKIKNTDESISKCYKWRVPCPYPHALILAGDTLFAGGDDKVAAFNVDDGKEIWNAAVGGKAHGLAVANGRLFVSTDTGAIYCFATAEQKSANP
;
A
#
# COMPACT_ATOMS: atom_id res chain seq x y z
N ARG A 1 27.86 -3.38 -53.08
CA ARG A 1 26.65 -2.55 -53.33
C ARG A 1 25.36 -3.10 -52.71
N LYS A 2 24.96 -4.38 -52.90
CA LYS A 2 23.71 -4.93 -52.30
C LYS A 2 23.73 -5.09 -50.77
N ALA A 3 24.88 -5.47 -50.19
CA ALA A 3 25.05 -5.62 -48.74
C ALA A 3 24.96 -4.29 -47.97
N GLU A 4 25.36 -3.18 -48.58
CA GLU A 4 25.40 -1.85 -47.98
C GLU A 4 24.00 -1.19 -47.91
N LEU A 5 23.15 -1.48 -48.90
CA LEU A 5 21.74 -1.08 -48.92
C LEU A 5 20.90 -1.80 -47.85
N LEU A 6 21.17 -3.09 -47.62
CA LEU A 6 20.52 -3.87 -46.54
C LEU A 6 20.97 -3.40 -45.15
N TYR A 7 22.23 -3.01 -45.00
CA TYR A 7 22.75 -2.46 -43.75
C TYR A 7 22.11 -1.11 -43.40
N ARG A 8 21.96 -0.21 -44.38
CA ARG A 8 21.28 1.09 -44.22
C ARG A 8 19.79 0.94 -43.86
N HIS A 9 19.09 -0.04 -44.41
CA HIS A 9 17.67 -0.28 -44.10
C HIS A 9 17.43 -0.83 -42.68
N ARG A 10 18.36 -1.61 -42.13
CA ARG A 10 18.29 -2.09 -40.73
C ARG A 10 18.72 -1.03 -39.71
N ALA A 11 19.75 -0.23 -40.03
CA ALA A 11 20.32 0.75 -39.10
C ALA A 11 19.44 2.00 -38.90
N PHE A 12 18.60 2.38 -39.87
CA PHE A 12 17.77 3.59 -39.78
C PHE A 12 16.46 3.37 -39.01
N ARG A 13 15.91 2.14 -39.04
CA ARG A 13 14.58 1.84 -38.46
C ARG A 13 14.61 1.54 -36.95
N GLY A 14 15.77 1.17 -36.40
CA GLY A 14 15.91 0.78 -34.97
C GLY A 14 16.53 1.82 -34.04
N LYS A 15 17.21 2.86 -34.56
CA LYS A 15 17.81 3.92 -33.75
C LYS A 15 16.81 4.90 -33.11
N PRO A 16 15.81 5.45 -33.83
CA PRO A 16 14.93 6.46 -33.26
C PRO A 16 14.07 5.92 -32.12
N VAL A 17 13.54 4.71 -32.27
CA VAL A 17 12.75 4.04 -31.22
C VAL A 17 13.59 3.77 -29.97
N ASN A 18 14.86 3.38 -30.12
CA ASN A 18 15.72 3.08 -28.98
C ASN A 18 16.11 4.36 -28.22
N ASP A 19 16.30 5.48 -28.92
CA ASP A 19 16.60 6.77 -28.31
C ASP A 19 15.36 7.37 -27.61
N GLU A 20 14.17 7.20 -28.18
CA GLU A 20 12.90 7.53 -27.53
C GLU A 20 12.65 6.70 -26.26
N VAL A 21 12.90 5.38 -26.31
CA VAL A 21 12.80 4.49 -25.15
C VAL A 21 13.75 4.94 -24.03
N LYS A 22 14.99 5.32 -24.36
CA LYS A 22 15.95 5.85 -23.37
C LYS A 22 15.46 7.17 -22.75
N ALA A 23 14.94 8.08 -23.57
CA ALA A 23 14.40 9.34 -23.10
C ALA A 23 13.21 9.14 -22.15
N LEU A 24 12.33 8.18 -22.45
CA LEU A 24 11.22 7.80 -21.58
C LEU A 24 11.69 7.15 -20.29
N GLN A 25 12.69 6.26 -20.34
CA GLN A 25 13.30 5.67 -19.14
C GLN A 25 13.88 6.73 -18.21
N LEU A 26 14.53 7.76 -18.77
CA LEU A 26 15.04 8.89 -17.98
C LEU A 26 13.91 9.67 -17.30
N LYS A 27 12.82 9.93 -18.03
CA LYS A 27 11.64 10.61 -17.46
C LYS A 27 10.99 9.79 -16.35
N ILE A 28 10.86 8.47 -16.53
CA ILE A 28 10.33 7.56 -15.50
C ILE A 28 11.20 7.64 -14.25
N LYS A 29 12.53 7.56 -14.40
CA LYS A 29 13.47 7.65 -13.28
C LYS A 29 13.35 8.97 -12.51
N ASN A 30 13.37 10.10 -13.22
CA ASN A 30 13.25 11.41 -12.58
C ASN A 30 11.90 11.59 -11.86
N THR A 31 10.84 11.03 -12.43
CA THR A 31 9.52 11.04 -11.82
C THR A 31 9.48 10.17 -10.55
N ASP A 32 10.06 8.97 -10.59
CA ASP A 32 10.14 8.06 -9.45
C ASP A 32 10.93 8.68 -8.27
N GLU A 33 12.05 9.35 -8.56
CA GLU A 33 12.82 10.11 -7.56
C GLU A 33 12.01 11.26 -6.95
N SER A 34 11.21 11.94 -7.75
CA SER A 34 10.37 13.04 -7.30
C SER A 34 9.20 12.56 -6.44
N ILE A 35 8.52 11.48 -6.88
CA ILE A 35 7.43 10.84 -6.12
C ILE A 35 7.96 10.28 -4.80
N SER A 36 9.19 9.75 -4.78
CA SER A 36 9.80 9.19 -3.57
C SER A 36 10.03 10.21 -2.45
N LYS A 37 10.06 11.50 -2.78
CA LYS A 37 10.15 12.58 -1.78
C LYS A 37 8.79 13.00 -1.22
N CYS A 38 7.69 12.49 -1.79
CA CYS A 38 6.33 12.89 -1.43
C CYS A 38 5.66 11.97 -0.38
N TYR A 39 6.26 10.84 -0.04
CA TYR A 39 5.77 9.93 1.01
C TYR A 39 6.81 9.73 2.11
N LYS A 40 6.37 9.60 3.36
CA LYS A 40 7.28 9.31 4.49
C LYS A 40 7.85 7.90 4.41
N TRP A 41 7.00 6.94 4.07
CA TRP A 41 7.33 5.53 3.91
C TRP A 41 6.26 4.87 3.03
N ARG A 42 6.56 3.65 2.57
CA ARG A 42 5.65 2.80 1.83
C ARG A 42 5.89 1.35 2.21
N VAL A 43 4.81 0.63 2.50
CA VAL A 43 4.83 -0.80 2.78
C VAL A 43 3.77 -1.51 1.94
N PRO A 44 4.02 -2.74 1.47
CA PRO A 44 2.95 -3.57 0.90
C PRO A 44 1.84 -3.78 1.95
N CYS A 45 0.61 -3.40 1.62
CA CYS A 45 -0.53 -3.52 2.52
C CYS A 45 -1.59 -4.45 1.89
N PRO A 46 -1.77 -5.68 2.39
CA PRO A 46 -2.75 -6.64 1.86
C PRO A 46 -4.16 -6.43 2.44
N TYR A 47 -4.56 -5.19 2.71
CA TYR A 47 -5.85 -4.80 3.32
C TYR A 47 -6.50 -3.70 2.48
N PRO A 48 -7.19 -4.06 1.37
CA PRO A 48 -7.56 -3.10 0.32
C PRO A 48 -8.84 -2.31 0.57
N HIS A 49 -9.60 -2.59 1.64
CA HIS A 49 -11.00 -2.16 1.73
C HIS A 49 -11.23 -0.86 2.49
N ALA A 50 -10.44 -0.60 3.53
CA ALA A 50 -10.56 0.59 4.36
C ALA A 50 -9.23 0.92 5.03
N LEU A 51 -8.98 2.20 5.29
CA LEU A 51 -7.84 2.69 6.07
C LEU A 51 -8.27 3.91 6.88
N ILE A 52 -8.04 3.88 8.20
CA ILE A 52 -8.27 5.03 9.09
C ILE A 52 -7.05 5.27 9.96
N LEU A 53 -6.86 6.52 10.40
CA LEU A 53 -5.86 6.91 11.40
C LEU A 53 -6.57 7.26 12.70
N ALA A 54 -6.12 6.70 13.83
CA ALA A 54 -6.56 7.13 15.16
C ALA A 54 -5.36 7.18 16.12
N GLY A 55 -5.03 8.38 16.61
CA GLY A 55 -3.78 8.63 17.31
C GLY A 55 -2.59 8.26 16.44
N ASP A 56 -1.69 7.43 16.95
CA ASP A 56 -0.48 6.98 16.26
C ASP A 56 -0.63 5.61 15.57
N THR A 57 -1.89 5.13 15.43
CA THR A 57 -2.19 3.82 14.84
C THR A 57 -3.04 3.96 13.59
N LEU A 58 -2.58 3.34 12.51
CA LEU A 58 -3.36 3.13 11.29
C LEU A 58 -4.12 1.81 11.41
N PHE A 59 -5.40 1.78 11.05
CA PHE A 59 -6.19 0.56 10.97
C PHE A 59 -6.61 0.30 9.54
N ALA A 60 -6.41 -0.92 9.04
CA ALA A 60 -6.76 -1.31 7.69
C ALA A 60 -7.65 -2.56 7.63
N GLY A 61 -8.68 -2.50 6.78
CA GLY A 61 -9.64 -3.58 6.57
C GLY A 61 -9.30 -4.41 5.34
N GLY A 62 -9.33 -5.74 5.47
CA GLY A 62 -9.05 -6.69 4.39
C GLY A 62 -10.10 -7.79 4.28
N ASP A 63 -9.81 -8.80 3.45
CA ASP A 63 -10.64 -10.00 3.32
C ASP A 63 -10.45 -10.89 4.54
N ASP A 64 -11.53 -11.11 5.31
CA ASP A 64 -11.57 -11.93 6.53
C ASP A 64 -10.66 -11.46 7.67
N LYS A 65 -10.15 -10.22 7.61
CA LYS A 65 -9.23 -9.69 8.60
C LYS A 65 -9.21 -8.16 8.69
N VAL A 66 -8.73 -7.69 9.82
CA VAL A 66 -8.36 -6.29 10.09
C VAL A 66 -6.97 -6.24 10.70
N ALA A 67 -6.21 -5.18 10.46
CA ALA A 67 -4.90 -4.99 11.06
C ALA A 67 -4.66 -3.56 11.52
N ALA A 68 -3.70 -3.43 12.44
CA ALA A 68 -3.19 -2.17 12.93
C ALA A 68 -1.72 -2.01 12.55
N PHE A 69 -1.31 -0.79 12.22
CA PHE A 69 0.04 -0.44 11.80
C PHE A 69 0.55 0.79 12.55
N ASN A 70 1.85 0.85 12.76
CA ASN A 70 2.52 2.02 13.30
C ASN A 70 2.54 3.14 12.24
N VAL A 71 2.17 4.37 12.62
CA VAL A 71 2.11 5.52 11.69
C VAL A 71 3.48 6.01 11.22
N ASP A 72 4.56 5.72 11.94
CA ASP A 72 5.91 6.24 11.66
C ASP A 72 6.67 5.40 10.66
N ASP A 73 6.43 4.09 10.61
CA ASP A 73 7.15 3.17 9.72
C ASP A 73 6.26 2.20 8.93
N GLY A 74 4.96 2.20 9.18
CA GLY A 74 4.01 1.33 8.49
C GLY A 74 4.10 -0.14 8.89
N LYS A 75 4.84 -0.51 9.95
CA LYS A 75 4.91 -1.91 10.39
C LYS A 75 3.60 -2.35 11.03
N GLU A 76 3.18 -3.57 10.73
CA GLU A 76 2.03 -4.20 11.36
C GLU A 76 2.31 -4.40 12.86
N ILE A 77 1.40 -3.90 13.71
CA ILE A 77 1.44 -4.03 15.17
C ILE A 77 0.69 -5.31 15.57
N TRP A 78 -0.50 -5.51 15.00
CA TRP A 78 -1.34 -6.68 15.22
C TRP A 78 -2.33 -6.85 14.07
N ASN A 79 -2.89 -8.06 13.95
CA ASN A 79 -4.03 -8.35 13.09
C ASN A 79 -5.05 -9.24 13.83
N ALA A 80 -6.29 -9.25 13.35
CA ALA A 80 -7.36 -10.08 13.87
C ALA A 80 -8.28 -10.55 12.75
N ALA A 81 -8.81 -11.77 12.89
CA ALA A 81 -9.79 -12.31 11.97
C ALA A 81 -11.17 -11.65 12.17
N VAL A 82 -11.87 -11.43 11.07
CA VAL A 82 -13.28 -11.07 11.03
C VAL A 82 -13.96 -11.94 9.97
N GLY A 83 -15.26 -12.15 10.07
CA GLY A 83 -16.02 -12.88 9.04
C GLY A 83 -16.41 -11.97 7.88
N GLY A 84 -15.81 -12.17 6.70
CA GLY A 84 -16.07 -11.38 5.50
C GLY A 84 -15.13 -10.17 5.35
N LYS A 85 -15.48 -9.27 4.44
CA LYS A 85 -14.66 -8.10 4.08
C LYS A 85 -14.88 -6.97 5.06
N ALA A 86 -13.81 -6.49 5.68
CA ALA A 86 -13.85 -5.34 6.59
C ALA A 86 -13.94 -4.01 5.82
N HIS A 87 -15.14 -3.41 5.72
CA HIS A 87 -15.37 -2.19 4.95
C HIS A 87 -15.51 -0.92 5.80
N GLY A 88 -16.15 -1.02 6.97
CA GLY A 88 -16.35 0.13 7.85
C GLY A 88 -15.42 0.03 9.06
N LEU A 89 -14.64 1.08 9.31
CA LEU A 89 -13.77 1.19 10.47
C LEU A 89 -14.10 2.47 11.22
N ALA A 90 -14.26 2.39 12.54
CA ALA A 90 -14.42 3.55 13.40
C ALA A 90 -13.72 3.32 14.74
N VAL A 91 -13.06 4.35 15.27
CA VAL A 91 -12.47 4.30 16.61
C VAL A 91 -13.22 5.26 17.52
N ALA A 92 -13.71 4.75 18.64
CA ALA A 92 -14.36 5.54 19.68
C ALA A 92 -14.06 4.94 21.05
N ASN A 93 -13.80 5.80 22.05
CA ASN A 93 -13.52 5.39 23.44
C ASN A 93 -12.44 4.29 23.55
N GLY A 94 -11.36 4.40 22.77
CA GLY A 94 -10.25 3.44 22.79
C GLY A 94 -10.57 2.07 22.18
N ARG A 95 -11.67 1.95 21.43
CA ARG A 95 -12.11 0.70 20.79
C ARG A 95 -12.22 0.88 19.29
N LEU A 96 -11.81 -0.14 18.55
CA LEU A 96 -12.00 -0.23 17.11
C LEU A 96 -13.28 -1.02 16.82
N PHE A 97 -14.19 -0.40 16.09
CA PHE A 97 -15.39 -1.03 15.55
C PHE A 97 -15.17 -1.34 14.07
N VAL A 98 -15.51 -2.56 13.66
CA VAL A 98 -15.33 -3.06 12.29
C VAL A 98 -16.63 -3.64 11.77
N SER A 99 -17.20 -3.07 10.71
CA SER A 99 -18.36 -3.64 10.04
C SER A 99 -17.95 -4.41 8.78
N THR A 100 -18.54 -5.59 8.59
CA THR A 100 -18.24 -6.47 7.46
C THR A 100 -19.38 -6.53 6.43
N ASP A 101 -19.07 -7.00 5.23
CA ASP A 101 -20.07 -7.28 4.18
C ASP A 101 -21.06 -8.41 4.54
N THR A 102 -20.73 -9.25 5.52
CA THR A 102 -21.63 -10.25 6.10
C THR A 102 -22.67 -9.65 7.06
N GLY A 103 -22.60 -8.35 7.34
CA GLY A 103 -23.49 -7.65 8.27
C GLY A 103 -23.07 -7.75 9.74
N ALA A 104 -21.94 -8.39 10.05
CA ALA A 104 -21.41 -8.46 11.41
C ALA A 104 -20.67 -7.16 11.80
N ILE A 105 -20.70 -6.84 13.09
CA ILE A 105 -19.91 -5.74 13.68
C ILE A 105 -19.02 -6.31 14.78
N TYR A 106 -17.71 -6.17 14.62
CA TYR A 106 -16.70 -6.58 15.58
C TYR A 106 -16.24 -5.38 16.40
N CYS A 107 -15.84 -5.62 17.65
CA CYS A 107 -15.29 -4.61 18.54
C CYS A 107 -13.98 -5.13 19.14
N PHE A 108 -12.89 -4.40 18.91
CA PHE A 108 -11.57 -4.70 19.43
C PHE A 108 -11.17 -3.63 20.45
N ALA A 109 -10.62 -4.06 21.57
CA ALA A 109 -10.09 -3.21 22.62
C ALA A 109 -8.68 -3.67 22.98
N THR A 110 -7.84 -2.75 23.46
CA THR A 110 -6.58 -3.14 24.10
C THR A 110 -6.91 -3.95 25.35
N ALA A 111 -6.21 -5.08 25.55
CA ALA A 111 -6.31 -5.77 26.83
C ALA A 111 -5.85 -4.80 27.93
N GLU A 112 -6.76 -4.40 28.81
CA GLU A 112 -6.39 -3.70 30.03
C GLU A 112 -5.41 -4.62 30.77
N GLN A 113 -4.18 -4.14 31.01
CA GLN A 113 -3.32 -4.74 32.01
C GLN A 113 -4.10 -4.67 33.31
N LYS A 114 -4.68 -5.79 33.74
CA LYS A 114 -5.29 -5.91 35.06
C LYS A 114 -4.17 -5.57 36.04
N SER A 115 -4.11 -4.34 36.53
CA SER A 115 -3.25 -4.00 37.64
C SER A 115 -3.79 -4.80 38.81
N ALA A 116 -3.25 -5.98 39.02
CA ALA A 116 -3.39 -6.69 40.27
C ALA A 116 -2.73 -5.79 41.32
N ASN A 117 -3.53 -4.96 41.97
CA ASN A 117 -3.07 -4.25 43.15
C ASN A 117 -3.15 -5.26 44.32
N PRO A 118 -2.09 -5.40 45.14
CA PRO A 118 -2.03 -6.34 46.25
C PRO A 118 -3.04 -6.02 47.37
#